data_AF-A0A822EKU5-F1
#
_entry.id   AF-A0A822EKU5-F1
#
_cell.length_a   1.000
_cell.length_b   1.000
_cell.length_c   1.000
_cell.angle_alpha   90.00
_cell.angle_beta   90.00
_cell.angle_gamma   90.00
#
_symmetry.space_group_name_H-M   'P 1'
#
loop_
_entity.id
_entity.type
_entity.pdbx_description
1 polymer ?
#
loop_
_entity_poly.entity_id
_entity_poly.type
_entity_poly.pdbx_seq_one_letter_code
_entity_poly.pdbx_strand_id
1 'polypeptide(L)' 'VPVFLDRSSLDQSWGFRLQGGIDYRLPLSIKKVSPNTPSHNKLYAGDGVTAINGQDASSMKH' A
#
# COMPACT_ATOMS: atom_id res chain seq x y z
N VAL A 1 10.44 -5.05 6.13
CA VAL A 1 11.35 -3.89 5.87
C VAL A 1 10.46 -2.68 5.56
N PRO A 2 10.71 -1.51 6.16
CA PRO A 2 9.95 -0.30 5.83
C PRO A 2 10.21 0.14 4.39
N VAL A 3 9.17 0.62 3.71
CA VAL A 3 9.25 1.19 2.36
C VAL A 3 8.82 2.65 2.42
N PHE A 4 9.63 3.53 1.85
CA PHE A 4 9.36 4.97 1.78
C PHE A 4 8.92 5.36 0.37
N LEU A 5 7.75 5.98 0.28
CA LEU A 5 7.20 6.52 -0.96
C LEU A 5 7.19 8.04 -0.86
N ASP A 6 7.72 8.68 -1.89
CA ASP A 6 7.76 10.14 -2.01
C ASP A 6 7.11 10.53 -3.32
N ARG A 7 6.32 11.61 -3.31
CA ARG A 7 5.69 12.19 -4.49
C ARG A 7 5.94 13.69 -4.51
N SER A 8 6.18 14.24 -5.69
CA SER A 8 6.55 15.65 -5.85
C SER A 8 5.37 16.60 -5.68
N SER A 9 4.14 16.08 -5.76
CA SER A 9 2.91 16.86 -5.67
C SER A 9 1.74 16.01 -5.16
N LEU A 10 0.72 16.67 -4.59
CA LEU A 10 -0.45 16.01 -4.01
C LEU A 10 -1.44 15.46 -5.06
N ASP A 11 -1.39 15.96 -6.29
CA ASP A 11 -2.18 15.48 -7.43
C ASP A 11 -1.64 14.16 -8.01
N GLN A 12 -0.37 13.84 -7.75
CA GLN A 12 0.24 12.58 -8.17
C GLN A 12 -0.28 11.42 -7.30
N SER A 13 -0.88 10.41 -7.93
CA SER A 13 -1.24 9.16 -7.27
C SER A 13 0.02 8.39 -6.82
N TRP A 14 -0.08 7.68 -5.69
CA TRP A 14 0.96 6.74 -5.25
C TRP A 14 1.13 5.54 -6.20
N GLY A 15 0.09 5.22 -6.98
CA GLY A 15 0.15 4.23 -8.05
C GLY A 15 0.06 2.77 -7.63
N PHE A 16 -0.49 2.47 -6.46
CA PHE A 16 -0.81 1.10 -6.06
C PHE A 16 -2.27 0.97 -5.63
N ARG A 17 -2.76 -0.26 -5.56
CA ARG A 17 -4.08 -0.59 -4.99
C ARG A 17 -3.91 -1.55 -3.82
N LEU A 18 -4.71 -1.34 -2.78
CA LEU A 18 -4.85 -2.27 -1.67
C LEU A 18 -5.97 -3.27 -1.93
N GLN A 19 -5.90 -4.40 -1.24
CA GLN A 19 -6.99 -5.37 -1.09
C GLN A 19 -6.99 -5.92 0.34
N GLY A 20 -8.13 -6.49 0.75
CA GLY A 20 -8.34 -6.92 2.13
C GLY A 20 -8.80 -5.77 3.02
N GLY A 21 -8.70 -5.98 4.33
CA GLY A 21 -9.31 -5.17 5.37
C GLY A 21 -10.00 -6.09 6.38
N ILE A 22 -10.08 -5.64 7.64
CA ILE A 22 -10.71 -6.42 8.72
C ILE A 22 -12.18 -6.74 8.44
N ASP A 23 -12.86 -5.86 7.71
CA ASP A 23 -14.24 -6.01 7.23
C ASP A 23 -14.40 -7.12 6.18
N TYR A 24 -13.33 -7.44 5.44
CA TYR A 24 -13.27 -8.58 4.52
C TYR A 24 -12.69 -9.84 5.17
N ARG A 25 -12.27 -9.79 6.45
CA ARG A 25 -11.55 -10.87 7.14
C ARG A 25 -10.30 -11.34 6.37
N LEU A 26 -9.62 -10.42 5.71
CA LEU A 26 -8.39 -10.66 4.94
C LEU A 26 -7.34 -9.59 5.29
N PRO A 27 -6.06 -9.95 5.51
CA PRO A 27 -5.02 -8.96 5.74
C PRO A 27 -4.91 -7.95 4.59
N LEU A 28 -4.57 -6.69 4.92
CA LEU A 28 -4.26 -5.70 3.90
C LEU A 28 -3.01 -6.12 3.11
N SER A 29 -3.11 -6.09 1.79
CA SER A 29 -2.00 -6.41 0.89
C SER A 29 -2.03 -5.57 -0.38
N ILE A 30 -0.88 -5.46 -1.05
CA ILE A 30 -0.77 -4.79 -2.34
C ILE A 30 -1.39 -5.67 -3.44
N LYS A 31 -2.43 -5.18 -4.11
CA LYS A 31 -3.09 -5.89 -5.21
C LYS A 31 -2.41 -5.66 -6.56
N LYS A 32 -2.01 -4.43 -6.82
CA LYS A 32 -1.40 -4.00 -8.09
C LYS A 32 -0.53 -2.77 -7.85
N VAL A 33 0.56 -2.70 -8.60
CA VAL A 33 1.40 -1.51 -8.74
C VAL A 33 1.39 -1.07 -10.21
N SER A 34 1.24 0.22 -10.43
CA SER A 34 1.26 0.84 -11.76
C SER A 34 2.69 1.27 -12.12
N PRO A 35 3.14 1.05 -13.35
CA PRO A 35 4.46 1.51 -13.79
C PRO A 35 4.54 3.04 -13.77
N ASN A 36 5.75 3.55 -13.64
CA ASN A 36 6.09 4.98 -13.65
C ASN A 36 5.36 5.81 -12.58
N THR A 37 5.12 5.21 -11.42
CA THR A 37 4.53 5.85 -10.24
C THR A 37 5.47 5.77 -9.04
N PRO A 38 5.24 6.53 -7.96
CA PRO A 38 6.08 6.48 -6.75
C PRO A 38 6.29 5.09 -6.15
N SER A 39 5.33 4.18 -6.30
CA SER A 39 5.40 2.81 -5.78
C SER A 39 6.11 1.82 -6.70
N HIS A 40 6.40 2.19 -7.95
CA HIS A 40 7.06 1.32 -8.93
C HIS A 40 8.42 0.86 -8.42
N ASN A 41 8.69 -0.45 -8.50
CA ASN A 41 9.91 -1.13 -8.02
C ASN A 41 10.18 -1.01 -6.51
N LYS A 42 9.26 -0.42 -5.74
CA LYS A 42 9.33 -0.31 -4.28
C LYS A 42 8.32 -1.22 -3.58
N LEU A 43 7.17 -1.46 -4.21
CA LEU A 43 6.13 -2.37 -3.75
C LEU A 43 5.83 -3.41 -4.84
N TYR A 44 5.39 -4.60 -4.42
CA TYR A 44 5.04 -5.70 -5.30
C TYR A 44 3.67 -6.28 -4.95
N ALA A 45 2.97 -6.81 -5.95
CA ALA A 45 1.70 -7.47 -5.71
C ALA A 45 1.90 -8.69 -4.77
N GLY A 46 1.06 -8.80 -3.75
CA GLY A 46 1.17 -9.81 -2.70
C GLY A 46 1.87 -9.33 -1.43
N ASP A 47 2.58 -8.20 -1.45
CA ASP A 47 3.20 -7.65 -0.23
C ASP A 47 2.14 -7.37 0.84
N GLY A 48 2.36 -7.92 2.03
CA GLY A 48 1.51 -7.70 3.19
C GLY A 48 1.77 -6.33 3.83
N VAL A 49 0.70 -5.59 4.11
CA VAL A 49 0.78 -4.27 4.76
C VAL A 49 0.54 -4.45 6.26
N THR A 50 1.63 -4.38 7.03
CA THR A 50 1.57 -4.51 8.50
C THR A 50 1.36 -3.17 9.20
N ALA A 51 1.86 -2.08 8.61
CA ALA A 51 1.69 -0.75 9.16
C ALA A 51 1.74 0.32 8.05
N ILE A 52 1.05 1.44 8.26
CA ILE A 52 1.09 2.62 7.41
C ILE A 52 1.48 3.80 8.28
N ASN A 53 2.56 4.50 7.92
CA ASN A 53 3.09 5.63 8.70
C ASN A 53 3.28 5.32 10.20
N GLY A 54 3.70 4.10 10.52
CA GLY A 54 3.92 3.63 11.90
C GLY A 54 2.67 3.19 12.66
N GLN A 55 1.48 3.31 12.08
CA GLN A 55 0.24 2.78 12.67
C GLN A 55 -0.02 1.36 12.19
N ASP A 56 -0.35 0.46 13.11
CA ASP A 56 -0.72 -0.93 12.81
C ASP A 56 -1.94 -0.96 11.86
N ALA A 57 -1.80 -1.71 10.77
CA ALA A 57 -2.82 -1.84 9.73
C ALA A 57 -3.74 -3.06 9.95
N SER A 58 -3.47 -3.92 10.94
CA SER A 58 -4.18 -5.18 11.18
C SER A 58 -5.69 -5.02 11.40
N SER A 59 -6.11 -3.88 11.97
CA SER A 59 -7.51 -3.55 12.25
C SER A 59 -8.11 -2.52 11.30
N MET A 60 -7.40 -2.11 10.24
CA MET A 60 -7.91 -1.15 9.27
C MET A 60 -8.96 -1.81 8.38
N LYS A 61 -10.02 -1.07 8.06
CA LYS A 61 -11.03 -1.45 7.06
C LYS A 61 -10.56 -1.01 5.67
N HIS A 62 -11.16 -1.59 4.63
CA HIS A 62 -10.90 -1.20 3.24
C HIS A 62 -11.27 0.25 2.94
#